data_AF-A0A4Y8CEE2-F1
#
_entry.id   AF-A0A4Y8CEE2-F1
#
_cell.length_a   1.000
_cell.length_b   1.000
_cell.length_c   1.000
_cell.angle_alpha   90.00
_cell.angle_beta   90.00
_cell.angle_gamma   90.00
#
_symmetry.space_group_name_H-M   'P 1'
#
loop_
_entity.id
_entity.type
_entity.pdbx_description
1 polymer ?
#
loop_
_entity_poly.entity_id
_entity_poly.type
_entity_poly.pdbx_seq_one_letter_code
_entity_poly.pdbx_strand_id
1 'polypeptide(L)'
;FEASVAIVNNDELENFLLANLLSYFGIESTCFKNLSFDVNDFHLIFIKDKILNENVKKNYDFIVMGRHKNTHYEYFLTLPFEKKDLENILQNKLDKVCTLKFKTPYQNNVLLFKQNDFDATLFFNIIEKQCDKNVCINSFSQLKQELSKETYRLILLDYELIKFDLEQMRNLLSAYKKQHPQSHIIFFSKEKVRDFDCVSEVLSDVSRNDLITLLRKYLPKA
;
A
#
# COMPACT_ATOMS: atom_id res chain seq x y z
N PHE A 1 -0.05 2.30 6.20
CA PHE A 1 1.21 2.44 6.90
C PHE A 1 1.75 3.64 6.21
N GLU A 2 1.75 4.78 6.85
CA GLU A 2 2.28 5.98 6.19
C GLU A 2 3.78 6.01 6.42
N ALA A 3 4.49 4.98 5.94
CA ALA A 3 5.92 5.17 5.75
C ALA A 3 6.11 5.98 4.50
N SER A 4 6.68 7.15 4.70
CA SER A 4 7.33 7.94 3.67
C SER A 4 8.71 7.36 3.37
N VAL A 5 9.01 7.15 2.09
CA VAL A 5 10.33 6.70 1.64
C VAL A 5 10.94 7.71 0.68
N ALA A 6 12.20 8.08 0.89
CA ALA A 6 12.96 8.82 -0.11
C ALA A 6 13.80 7.86 -0.96
N ILE A 7 13.84 8.10 -2.27
CA ILE A 7 14.73 7.42 -3.21
C ILE A 7 15.71 8.45 -3.77
N VAL A 8 16.99 8.29 -3.47
CA VAL A 8 18.07 9.16 -3.93
C VAL A 8 18.83 8.48 -5.06
N ASN A 9 18.46 8.82 -6.29
CA ASN A 9 19.04 8.28 -7.50
C ASN A 9 18.89 9.25 -8.68
N ASN A 10 19.89 9.28 -9.54
CA ASN A 10 19.85 10.07 -10.77
C ASN A 10 19.34 9.29 -11.99
N ASP A 11 19.08 7.98 -11.85
CA ASP A 11 18.50 7.14 -12.89
C ASP A 11 16.96 7.05 -12.75
N GLU A 12 16.24 7.59 -13.73
CA GLU A 12 14.77 7.64 -13.72
C GLU A 12 14.11 6.25 -13.84
N LEU A 13 14.73 5.33 -14.58
CA LEU A 13 14.20 3.98 -14.76
C LEU A 13 14.33 3.17 -13.47
N GLU A 14 15.49 3.22 -12.83
CA GLU A 14 15.70 2.59 -11.53
C GLU A 14 14.75 3.18 -10.47
N ASN A 15 14.55 4.50 -10.47
CA ASN A 15 13.57 5.18 -9.60
C ASN A 15 12.16 4.63 -9.82
N PHE A 16 11.71 4.58 -11.07
CA PHE A 16 10.39 4.05 -11.41
C PHE A 16 10.22 2.59 -10.97
N LEU A 17 11.23 1.74 -11.18
CA LEU A 17 11.18 0.33 -10.79
C LEU A 17 11.06 0.17 -9.26
N LEU A 18 11.88 0.89 -8.49
CA LEU A 18 11.84 0.82 -7.03
C LEU A 18 10.54 1.41 -6.47
N ALA A 19 10.08 2.56 -6.99
CA ALA A 19 8.82 3.17 -6.57
C ALA A 19 7.62 2.24 -6.82
N ASN A 20 7.60 1.52 -7.95
CA ASN A 20 6.56 0.52 -8.21
C ASN A 20 6.63 -0.65 -7.22
N LEU A 21 7.83 -1.12 -6.88
CA LEU A 21 7.99 -2.17 -5.88
C LEU A 21 7.60 -1.70 -4.47
N LEU A 22 7.91 -0.47 -4.09
CA LEU A 22 7.47 0.09 -2.81
C LEU A 22 5.93 0.27 -2.77
N SER A 23 5.33 0.69 -3.89
CA SER A 23 3.87 0.72 -4.05
C SER A 23 3.25 -0.68 -3.95
N TYR A 24 3.96 -1.73 -4.38
CA TYR A 24 3.55 -3.12 -4.09
C TYR A 24 3.35 -3.32 -2.57
N PHE A 25 4.13 -2.67 -1.72
CA PHE A 25 4.02 -2.77 -0.27
C PHE A 25 3.12 -1.68 0.35
N GLY A 26 2.40 -0.90 -0.46
CA GLY A 26 1.56 0.20 0.00
C GLY A 26 2.37 1.34 0.63
N ILE A 27 3.61 1.53 0.17
CA ILE A 27 4.54 2.55 0.65
C ILE A 27 4.67 3.61 -0.44
N GLU A 28 4.36 4.86 -0.10
CA GLU A 28 4.60 5.99 -0.98
C GLU A 28 6.08 6.40 -0.95
N SER A 29 6.59 6.82 -2.12
CA SER A 29 7.98 7.22 -2.24
C SER A 29 8.14 8.53 -3.01
N THR A 30 9.15 9.29 -2.61
CA THR A 30 9.56 10.55 -3.25
C THR A 30 10.96 10.41 -3.80
N CYS A 31 11.16 10.76 -5.07
CA CYS A 31 12.45 10.64 -5.75
C CYS A 31 13.23 11.95 -5.72
N PHE A 32 14.50 11.88 -5.37
CA PHE A 32 15.44 13.00 -5.34
C PHE A 32 16.70 12.63 -6.13
N LYS A 33 17.33 13.61 -6.77
CA LYS A 33 18.61 13.40 -7.47
C LYS A 33 19.81 13.37 -6.51
N ASN A 34 19.66 13.96 -5.33
CA ASN A 34 20.67 14.10 -4.28
C ASN A 34 20.01 14.30 -2.90
N LEU A 35 20.81 14.37 -1.83
CA LEU A 35 20.35 14.65 -0.46
C LEU A 35 20.04 16.16 -0.27
N SER A 36 19.02 16.67 -0.94
CA SER A 36 18.56 18.07 -0.87
C SER A 36 17.31 18.26 0.01
N PHE A 37 17.08 17.35 0.95
CA PHE A 37 15.91 17.31 1.83
C PHE A 37 16.33 16.98 3.27
N ASP A 38 15.43 17.19 4.23
CA ASP A 38 15.65 16.72 5.60
C ASP A 38 15.40 15.21 5.67
N VAL A 39 16.46 14.46 5.96
CA VAL A 39 16.44 13.01 6.09
C VAL A 39 15.45 12.51 7.16
N ASN A 40 15.10 13.35 8.14
CA ASN A 40 14.17 12.98 9.21
C ASN A 40 12.69 13.05 8.77
N ASP A 41 12.39 13.63 7.60
CA ASP A 41 11.04 13.65 7.03
C ASP A 41 10.61 12.27 6.49
N PHE A 42 11.56 11.34 6.38
CA PHE A 42 11.36 10.03 5.78
C PHE A 42 11.68 8.91 6.76
N HIS A 43 10.86 7.87 6.73
CA HIS A 43 11.07 6.68 7.56
C HIS A 43 12.23 5.83 7.03
N LEU A 44 12.37 5.76 5.70
CA LEU A 44 13.46 5.05 5.04
C LEU A 44 14.02 5.90 3.90
N ILE A 45 15.31 5.74 3.65
CA ILE A 45 16.00 6.41 2.55
C ILE A 45 16.80 5.36 1.78
N PHE A 46 16.43 5.17 0.51
CA PHE A 46 17.19 4.41 -0.45
C PHE A 46 18.17 5.35 -1.15
N ILE A 47 19.44 4.97 -1.25
CA ILE A 47 20.45 5.80 -1.92
C ILE A 47 21.32 4.97 -2.85
N LYS A 48 21.55 5.47 -4.06
CA LYS A 48 22.46 4.85 -5.02
C LYS A 48 23.89 4.87 -4.48
N ASP A 49 24.55 3.72 -4.52
CA ASP A 49 25.94 3.52 -4.10
C ASP A 49 26.91 4.57 -4.66
N LYS A 50 26.75 4.95 -5.93
CA LYS A 50 27.57 5.97 -6.61
C LYS A 50 27.35 7.40 -6.12
N ILE A 51 26.23 7.70 -5.46
CA ILE A 51 25.90 9.03 -4.93
C ILE A 51 26.39 9.16 -3.49
N LEU A 52 26.53 8.03 -2.78
CA LEU A 52 26.90 8.01 -1.38
C LEU A 52 28.41 8.24 -1.20
N ASN A 53 28.77 9.42 -0.71
CA ASN A 53 30.15 9.72 -0.28
C ASN A 53 30.41 9.15 1.13
N GLU A 54 31.65 8.71 1.41
CA GLU A 54 32.03 8.09 2.70
C GLU A 54 31.75 8.98 3.92
N ASN A 55 31.83 10.31 3.78
CA ASN A 55 31.55 11.25 4.87
C ASN A 55 30.08 11.31 5.27
N VAL A 56 29.17 11.06 4.33
CA VAL A 56 27.71 11.05 4.55
C VAL A 56 27.28 9.75 5.26
N LYS A 57 28.03 8.67 5.02
CA LYS A 57 27.78 7.30 5.49
C LYS A 57 27.85 7.12 7.01
N LYS A 58 28.59 7.97 7.72
CA LYS A 58 28.79 7.83 9.18
C LYS A 58 27.61 8.29 10.02
N ASN A 59 26.69 9.06 9.43
CA ASN A 59 25.67 9.77 10.20
C ASN A 59 24.25 9.25 9.97
N TYR A 60 24.02 8.39 8.97
CA TYR A 60 22.67 8.01 8.57
C TYR A 60 22.54 6.52 8.22
N ASP A 61 21.42 5.94 8.63
CA ASP A 61 21.10 4.53 8.49
C ASP A 61 20.40 4.21 7.15
N PHE A 62 21.07 4.52 6.04
CA PHE A 62 20.51 4.37 4.69
C PHE A 62 20.41 2.92 4.21
N ILE A 63 19.47 2.68 3.29
CA ILE A 63 19.43 1.48 2.47
C ILE A 63 20.18 1.77 1.18
N VAL A 64 21.30 1.08 0.95
CA VAL A 64 22.13 1.36 -0.23
C VAL A 64 21.71 0.46 -1.38
N MET A 65 21.66 1.00 -2.59
CA MET A 65 21.35 0.22 -3.79
C MET A 65 22.40 0.34 -4.87
N GLY A 66 22.66 -0.75 -5.59
CA GLY A 66 23.72 -0.81 -6.60
C GLY A 66 23.76 -2.12 -7.37
N ARG A 67 24.59 -2.19 -8.40
CA ARG A 67 24.67 -3.39 -9.27
C ARG A 67 25.45 -4.53 -8.64
N HIS A 68 26.46 -4.22 -7.84
CA HIS A 68 27.31 -5.22 -7.22
C HIS A 68 27.05 -5.20 -5.73
N LYS A 69 26.60 -6.34 -5.20
CA LYS A 69 26.38 -6.52 -3.76
C LYS A 69 27.64 -6.11 -3.01
N ASN A 70 27.49 -5.16 -2.09
CA ASN A 70 28.59 -4.68 -1.27
C ASN A 70 28.29 -5.00 0.19
N THR A 71 29.04 -5.94 0.75
CA THR A 71 28.88 -6.46 2.12
C THR A 71 29.26 -5.45 3.20
N HIS A 72 29.85 -4.31 2.82
CA HIS A 72 30.11 -3.22 3.74
C HIS A 72 28.83 -2.54 4.24
N TYR A 73 27.72 -2.66 3.49
CA TYR A 73 26.44 -2.09 3.88
C TYR A 73 25.55 -3.15 4.52
N GLU A 74 25.03 -2.87 5.72
CA GLU A 74 24.10 -3.76 6.43
C GLU A 74 22.84 -4.03 5.59
N TYR A 75 22.29 -2.97 4.99
CA TYR A 75 21.11 -3.04 4.13
C TYR A 75 21.49 -2.63 2.71
N PHE A 76 21.72 -3.64 1.86
CA PHE A 76 22.06 -3.45 0.45
C PHE A 76 21.02 -4.11 -0.46
N LEU A 77 20.40 -3.32 -1.33
CA LEU A 77 19.48 -3.79 -2.37
C LEU A 77 20.22 -3.87 -3.72
N THR A 78 20.41 -5.10 -4.21
CA THR A 78 21.13 -5.33 -5.47
C THR A 78 20.20 -5.11 -6.67
N LEU A 79 20.75 -4.57 -7.76
CA LEU A 79 20.08 -4.47 -9.06
C LEU A 79 20.38 -5.72 -9.92
N PRO A 80 19.37 -6.31 -10.61
CA PRO A 80 17.97 -5.89 -10.65
C PRO A 80 17.24 -6.15 -9.33
N PHE A 81 16.24 -5.32 -9.03
CA PHE A 81 15.53 -5.40 -7.75
C PHE A 81 14.70 -6.67 -7.64
N GLU A 82 15.01 -7.51 -6.65
CA GLU A 82 14.18 -8.65 -6.28
C GLU A 82 13.20 -8.26 -5.17
N LYS A 83 11.92 -8.60 -5.39
CA LYS A 83 10.85 -8.30 -4.44
C LYS A 83 11.12 -8.86 -3.04
N LYS A 84 11.64 -10.10 -2.96
CA LYS A 84 11.93 -10.79 -1.70
C LYS A 84 13.03 -10.10 -0.90
N ASP A 85 14.05 -9.60 -1.58
CA ASP A 85 15.15 -8.85 -0.95
C ASP A 85 14.64 -7.52 -0.38
N LEU A 86 13.83 -6.81 -1.16
CA LEU A 86 13.19 -5.57 -0.70
C LEU A 86 12.27 -5.85 0.50
N GLU A 87 11.43 -6.89 0.44
CA GLU A 87 10.54 -7.28 1.53
C GLU A 87 11.29 -7.53 2.84
N ASN A 88 12.39 -8.28 2.79
CA ASN A 88 13.24 -8.55 3.96
C ASN A 88 13.85 -7.27 4.54
N ILE A 89 14.33 -6.36 3.67
CA ILE A 89 14.89 -5.07 4.12
C ILE A 89 13.80 -4.22 4.78
N LEU A 90 12.62 -4.11 4.14
CA LEU A 90 11.48 -3.36 4.66
C LEU A 90 11.04 -3.90 6.01
N GLN A 91 10.87 -5.22 6.15
CA GLN A 91 10.46 -5.83 7.41
C GLN A 91 11.48 -5.54 8.53
N ASN A 92 12.77 -5.71 8.26
CA ASN A 92 13.81 -5.48 9.26
C ASN A 92 13.94 -4.01 9.69
N LYS A 93 13.77 -3.07 8.76
CA LYS A 93 13.92 -1.64 9.04
C LYS A 93 12.67 -1.05 9.65
N LEU A 94 11.51 -1.30 9.05
CA LEU A 94 10.25 -0.71 9.50
C LEU A 94 9.80 -1.27 10.84
N ASP A 95 10.08 -2.53 11.16
CA ASP A 95 9.79 -3.08 12.50
C ASP A 95 10.62 -2.41 13.60
N LYS A 96 11.78 -1.83 13.28
CA LYS A 96 12.62 -1.07 14.22
C LYS A 96 12.18 0.40 14.36
N VAL A 97 11.73 1.00 13.25
CA VAL A 97 11.43 2.44 13.17
C VAL A 97 9.97 2.74 13.54
N CYS A 98 9.05 1.84 13.24
CA CYS A 98 7.62 2.09 13.35
C CYS A 98 6.97 1.29 14.49
N THR A 99 5.94 1.86 15.10
CA THR A 99 5.19 1.22 16.21
C THR A 99 4.40 -0.02 15.75
N LEU A 100 4.05 -0.10 14.47
CA LEU A 100 3.28 -1.21 13.89
C LEU A 100 4.19 -2.03 12.98
N LYS A 101 4.15 -3.36 13.16
CA LYS A 101 4.98 -4.29 12.39
C LYS A 101 4.57 -4.32 10.92
N PHE A 102 5.55 -4.33 10.05
CA PHE A 102 5.39 -4.55 8.62
C PHE A 102 4.95 -6.01 8.38
N LYS A 103 3.77 -6.18 7.79
CA LYS A 103 3.21 -7.51 7.47
C LYS A 103 2.91 -7.60 5.99
N THR A 104 3.75 -8.34 5.29
CA THR A 104 3.44 -8.94 3.99
C THR A 104 3.66 -10.45 4.09
N PRO A 105 2.90 -11.27 3.34
CA PRO A 105 1.95 -10.92 2.27
C PRO A 105 0.49 -10.85 2.76
N TYR A 106 -0.31 -10.00 2.11
CA TYR A 106 -1.77 -10.11 2.20
C TYR A 106 -2.23 -11.48 1.75
N GLN A 107 -3.19 -12.05 2.47
CA GLN A 107 -3.80 -13.31 2.05
C GLN A 107 -4.73 -13.08 0.87
N ASN A 108 -5.45 -11.95 0.83
CA ASN A 108 -6.44 -11.62 -0.19
C ASN A 108 -6.18 -10.26 -0.85
N ASN A 109 -6.54 -10.12 -2.12
CA ASN A 109 -6.36 -8.89 -2.87
C ASN A 109 -7.53 -7.92 -2.63
N VAL A 110 -8.76 -8.34 -2.94
CA VAL A 110 -9.93 -7.44 -2.89
C VAL A 110 -11.06 -8.00 -2.04
N LEU A 111 -11.59 -7.19 -1.13
CA LEU A 111 -12.91 -7.40 -0.51
C LEU A 111 -13.91 -6.43 -1.14
N LEU A 112 -14.99 -6.94 -1.73
CA LEU A 112 -16.10 -6.15 -2.25
C LEU A 112 -17.33 -6.32 -1.36
N PHE A 113 -17.86 -5.22 -0.84
CA PHE A 113 -19.13 -5.18 -0.12
C PHE A 113 -20.20 -4.44 -0.92
N LYS A 114 -21.15 -5.21 -1.46
CA LYS A 114 -22.30 -4.76 -2.25
C LYS A 114 -23.51 -5.65 -1.94
N GLN A 115 -24.64 -5.05 -1.58
CA GLN A 115 -25.89 -5.78 -1.32
C GLN A 115 -26.66 -6.12 -2.60
N ASN A 116 -26.61 -5.25 -3.61
CA ASN A 116 -27.32 -5.48 -4.86
C ASN A 116 -26.59 -6.57 -5.68
N ASP A 117 -27.27 -7.68 -5.96
CA ASP A 117 -26.68 -8.84 -6.64
C ASP A 117 -26.15 -8.52 -8.05
N PHE A 118 -26.85 -7.65 -8.79
CA PHE A 118 -26.44 -7.25 -10.13
C PHE A 118 -25.14 -6.44 -10.09
N ASP A 119 -25.10 -5.39 -9.25
CA ASP A 119 -23.90 -4.56 -9.06
C ASP A 119 -22.74 -5.39 -8.52
N ALA A 120 -22.99 -6.24 -7.51
CA ALA A 120 -21.98 -7.11 -6.92
C ALA A 120 -21.35 -8.00 -7.99
N THR A 121 -22.18 -8.68 -8.78
CA THR A 121 -21.71 -9.55 -9.87
C THR A 121 -20.93 -8.78 -10.93
N LEU A 122 -21.41 -7.58 -11.32
CA LEU A 122 -20.75 -6.76 -12.34
C LEU A 122 -19.37 -6.30 -11.89
N PHE A 123 -19.26 -5.74 -10.68
CA PHE A 123 -17.98 -5.29 -10.13
C PHE A 123 -17.04 -6.46 -9.91
N PHE A 124 -17.53 -7.55 -9.32
CA PHE A 124 -16.70 -8.72 -9.03
C PHE A 124 -16.13 -9.36 -10.30
N ASN A 125 -16.93 -9.50 -11.36
CA ASN A 125 -16.46 -9.99 -12.67
C ASN A 125 -15.35 -9.12 -13.29
N ILE A 126 -15.33 -7.81 -13.01
CA ILE A 126 -14.25 -6.93 -13.47
C ILE A 126 -13.00 -7.15 -12.63
N ILE A 127 -13.16 -7.27 -11.30
CA ILE A 127 -12.07 -7.47 -10.34
C ILE A 127 -11.35 -8.82 -10.58
N GLU A 128 -12.11 -9.91 -10.76
CA GLU A 128 -11.56 -11.24 -11.02
C GLU A 128 -10.71 -11.30 -12.30
N LYS A 129 -10.98 -10.44 -13.28
CA LYS A 129 -10.16 -10.33 -14.49
C LYS A 129 -8.83 -9.60 -14.27
N GLN A 130 -8.66 -8.91 -13.14
CA GLN A 130 -7.43 -8.16 -12.83
C GLN A 130 -6.53 -8.89 -11.83
N CYS A 131 -7.09 -9.67 -10.90
CA CYS A 131 -6.32 -10.33 -9.84
C CYS A 131 -7.07 -11.53 -9.27
N ASP A 132 -6.34 -12.42 -8.59
CA ASP A 132 -6.87 -13.57 -7.86
C ASP A 132 -7.18 -13.25 -6.39
N LYS A 133 -7.76 -14.20 -5.64
CA LYS A 133 -8.04 -14.07 -4.19
C LYS A 133 -8.88 -12.85 -3.83
N ASN A 134 -10.05 -12.76 -4.46
CA ASN A 134 -11.04 -11.74 -4.19
C ASN A 134 -12.22 -12.36 -3.44
N VAL A 135 -12.85 -11.57 -2.58
CA VAL A 135 -14.01 -11.97 -1.79
C VAL A 135 -15.13 -10.95 -2.04
N CYS A 136 -16.32 -11.44 -2.37
CA CYS A 136 -17.53 -10.63 -2.45
C CYS A 136 -18.47 -11.00 -1.31
N ILE A 137 -18.97 -10.00 -0.61
CA ILE A 137 -19.91 -10.16 0.50
C ILE A 137 -21.10 -9.22 0.30
N ASN A 138 -22.26 -9.66 0.79
CA ASN A 138 -23.51 -8.94 0.61
C ASN A 138 -24.19 -8.57 1.94
N SER A 139 -23.56 -8.82 3.09
CA SER A 139 -24.13 -8.48 4.39
C SER A 139 -23.10 -7.87 5.36
N PHE A 140 -23.59 -7.03 6.27
CA PHE A 140 -22.78 -6.46 7.35
C PHE A 140 -22.20 -7.50 8.30
N SER A 141 -22.96 -8.58 8.55
CA SER A 141 -22.49 -9.68 9.39
C SER A 141 -21.25 -10.34 8.80
N GLN A 142 -21.27 -10.62 7.48
CA GLN A 142 -20.12 -11.15 6.76
C GLN A 142 -18.95 -10.15 6.75
N LEU A 143 -19.21 -8.85 6.52
CA LEU A 143 -18.17 -7.82 6.54
C LEU A 143 -17.39 -7.83 7.86
N LYS A 144 -18.10 -7.89 8.99
CA LYS A 144 -17.47 -7.96 10.32
C LYS A 144 -16.66 -9.24 10.50
N GLN A 145 -17.18 -10.38 10.06
CA GLN A 145 -16.48 -11.66 10.16
C GLN A 145 -15.22 -11.68 9.30
N GLU A 146 -15.30 -11.22 8.05
CA GLU A 146 -14.18 -11.18 7.12
C GLU A 146 -13.07 -10.25 7.60
N LEU A 147 -13.40 -9.01 8.00
CA LEU A 147 -12.41 -8.07 8.52
C LEU A 147 -11.76 -8.52 9.84
N SER A 148 -12.38 -9.45 10.58
CA SER A 148 -11.79 -10.00 11.82
C SER A 148 -10.81 -11.15 11.59
N LYS A 149 -10.88 -11.80 10.42
CA LYS A 149 -10.15 -13.05 10.13
C LYS A 149 -9.08 -12.87 9.06
N GLU A 150 -9.39 -12.10 8.03
CA GLU A 150 -8.65 -12.09 6.78
C GLU A 150 -8.01 -10.72 6.51
N THR A 151 -6.90 -10.76 5.77
CA THR A 151 -6.15 -9.56 5.40
C THR A 151 -6.36 -9.23 3.93
N TYR A 152 -6.81 -8.02 3.66
CA TYR A 152 -7.15 -7.54 2.33
C TYR A 152 -6.29 -6.36 1.95
N ARG A 153 -5.76 -6.38 0.73
CA ARG A 153 -4.99 -5.25 0.19
C ARG A 153 -5.90 -4.07 -0.17
N LEU A 154 -7.07 -4.35 -0.74
CA LEU A 154 -8.06 -3.38 -1.16
C LEU A 154 -9.43 -3.78 -0.63
N ILE A 155 -10.13 -2.85 0.01
CA ILE A 155 -11.48 -3.04 0.53
C ILE A 155 -12.38 -2.01 -0.12
N LEU A 156 -13.35 -2.49 -0.90
CA LEU A 156 -14.29 -1.69 -1.67
C LEU A 156 -15.66 -1.77 -1.00
N LEU A 157 -16.19 -0.65 -0.54
CA LEU A 157 -17.41 -0.63 0.27
C LEU A 157 -18.47 0.31 -0.32
N ASP A 158 -19.70 -0.17 -0.40
CA ASP A 158 -20.85 0.67 -0.73
C ASP A 158 -21.26 1.54 0.45
N TYR A 159 -21.06 2.86 0.34
CA TYR A 159 -21.32 3.80 1.43
C TYR A 159 -22.82 3.93 1.72
N GLU A 160 -23.68 3.74 0.73
CA GLU A 160 -25.14 3.82 0.90
C GLU A 160 -25.64 2.76 1.88
N LEU A 161 -24.89 1.67 2.04
CA LEU A 161 -25.12 0.67 3.06
C LEU A 161 -24.51 1.11 4.39
N ILE A 162 -23.24 1.54 4.37
CA ILE A 162 -22.49 1.88 5.58
C ILE A 162 -23.16 2.99 6.39
N LYS A 163 -23.81 3.94 5.71
CA LYS A 163 -24.46 5.07 6.38
C LYS A 163 -25.58 4.69 7.36
N PHE A 164 -26.09 3.45 7.30
CA PHE A 164 -27.06 2.95 8.28
C PHE A 164 -26.45 2.65 9.66
N ASP A 165 -25.12 2.50 9.75
CA ASP A 165 -24.42 2.20 11.01
C ASP A 165 -23.01 2.83 11.03
N LEU A 166 -22.97 4.15 10.87
CA LEU A 166 -21.74 4.92 10.71
C LEU A 166 -20.76 4.74 11.86
N GLU A 167 -21.24 4.79 13.10
CA GLU A 167 -20.38 4.75 14.28
C GLU A 167 -19.71 3.39 14.44
N GLN A 168 -20.48 2.30 14.30
CA GLN A 168 -19.92 0.97 14.41
C GLN A 168 -18.96 0.67 13.25
N MET A 169 -19.32 1.06 12.03
CA MET A 169 -18.46 0.88 10.86
C MET A 169 -17.18 1.70 10.96
N ARG A 170 -17.25 2.93 11.46
CA ARG A 170 -16.07 3.77 11.72
C ARG A 170 -15.13 3.09 12.70
N ASN A 171 -15.64 2.58 13.82
CA ASN A 171 -14.83 1.89 14.82
C ASN A 171 -14.19 0.61 14.24
N LEU A 172 -14.96 -0.17 13.49
CA LEU A 172 -14.49 -1.39 12.82
C LEU A 172 -13.37 -1.10 11.81
N LEU A 173 -13.60 -0.17 10.89
CA LEU A 173 -12.63 0.16 9.83
C LEU A 173 -11.38 0.84 10.42
N SER A 174 -11.55 1.68 11.45
CA SER A 174 -10.41 2.29 12.16
C SER A 174 -9.56 1.24 12.88
N ALA A 175 -10.20 0.28 13.57
CA ALA A 175 -9.49 -0.82 14.23
C ALA A 175 -8.77 -1.71 13.20
N TYR A 176 -9.44 -2.04 12.10
CA TYR A 176 -8.85 -2.79 11.01
C TYR A 176 -7.64 -2.07 10.41
N LYS A 177 -7.78 -0.78 10.08
CA LYS A 177 -6.70 0.05 9.51
C LYS A 177 -5.52 0.18 10.47
N LYS A 178 -5.75 0.23 11.79
CA LYS A 178 -4.67 0.20 12.79
C LYS A 178 -3.89 -1.12 12.76
N GLN A 179 -4.56 -2.25 12.55
CA GLN A 179 -3.91 -3.56 12.48
C GLN A 179 -3.28 -3.86 11.11
N HIS A 180 -3.87 -3.30 10.05
CA HIS A 180 -3.48 -3.49 8.66
C HIS A 180 -3.33 -2.13 7.97
N PRO A 181 -2.29 -1.36 8.33
CA PRO A 181 -2.20 0.02 7.88
C PRO A 181 -2.06 0.14 6.37
N GLN A 182 -1.45 -0.85 5.73
CA GLN A 182 -1.20 -0.87 4.29
C GLN A 182 -2.49 -1.14 3.48
N SER A 183 -3.58 -1.61 4.11
CA SER A 183 -4.83 -1.91 3.40
C SER A 183 -5.50 -0.64 2.93
N HIS A 184 -5.92 -0.57 1.68
CA HIS A 184 -6.65 0.58 1.14
C HIS A 184 -8.15 0.38 1.28
N ILE A 185 -8.85 1.38 1.80
CA ILE A 185 -10.30 1.36 1.97
C ILE A 185 -10.89 2.40 1.03
N ILE A 186 -11.76 1.98 0.12
CA ILE A 186 -12.40 2.83 -0.89
C ILE A 186 -13.90 2.77 -0.70
N PHE A 187 -14.53 3.94 -0.69
CA PHE A 187 -15.99 4.04 -0.65
C PHE A 187 -16.56 4.35 -2.02
N PHE A 188 -17.63 3.65 -2.39
CA PHE A 188 -18.52 4.06 -3.46
C PHE A 188 -19.65 4.90 -2.85
N SER A 189 -19.73 6.17 -3.20
CA SER A 189 -20.80 7.06 -2.72
C SER A 189 -21.17 8.10 -3.75
N LYS A 190 -22.46 8.39 -3.87
CA LYS A 190 -22.97 9.54 -4.63
C LYS A 190 -23.01 10.81 -3.79
N GLU A 191 -22.95 10.64 -2.47
CA GLU A 191 -23.02 11.73 -1.50
C GLU A 191 -21.62 12.06 -0.97
N LYS A 192 -21.49 13.23 -0.34
CA LYS A 192 -20.24 13.57 0.36
C LYS A 192 -20.11 12.70 1.61
N VAL A 193 -19.13 11.81 1.61
CA VAL A 193 -18.67 11.08 2.79
C VAL A 193 -18.03 12.09 3.75
N ARG A 194 -18.45 12.06 5.01
CA ARG A 194 -17.82 12.81 6.11
C ARG A 194 -17.38 11.81 7.18
N ASP A 195 -16.39 12.19 7.97
CA ASP A 195 -16.04 11.54 9.25
C ASP A 195 -15.45 10.11 9.17
N PHE A 196 -14.71 9.80 8.10
CA PHE A 196 -13.89 8.57 7.98
C PHE A 196 -12.43 8.87 7.62
N ASP A 197 -11.58 9.01 8.63
CA ASP A 197 -10.15 9.31 8.44
C ASP A 197 -9.36 8.12 7.86
N CYS A 198 -9.88 6.90 7.99
CA CYS A 198 -9.21 5.68 7.51
C CYS A 198 -9.45 5.38 6.02
N VAL A 199 -10.31 6.15 5.34
CA VAL A 199 -10.69 5.93 3.94
C VAL A 199 -9.64 6.58 3.03
N SER A 200 -9.14 5.79 2.09
CA SER A 200 -8.09 6.21 1.16
C SER A 200 -8.64 7.03 -0.01
N GLU A 201 -9.83 6.69 -0.50
CA GLU A 201 -10.45 7.37 -1.65
C GLU A 201 -11.97 7.18 -1.62
N VAL A 202 -12.70 8.16 -2.15
CA VAL A 202 -14.16 8.09 -2.32
C VAL A 202 -14.45 8.26 -3.81
N LEU A 203 -15.21 7.34 -4.38
CA LEU A 203 -15.58 7.34 -5.78
C LEU A 203 -17.09 7.52 -5.96
N SER A 204 -17.46 8.50 -6.79
CA SER A 204 -18.82 8.73 -7.25
C SER A 204 -18.99 8.25 -8.69
N ASP A 205 -20.07 7.52 -8.99
CA ASP A 205 -20.42 7.07 -10.34
C ASP A 205 -19.27 6.42 -11.11
N VAL A 206 -18.84 5.24 -10.63
CA VAL A 206 -17.68 4.52 -11.17
C VAL A 206 -17.99 3.87 -12.52
N SER A 207 -17.28 4.29 -13.56
CA SER A 207 -17.26 3.56 -14.82
C SER A 207 -16.36 2.32 -14.74
N ARG A 208 -16.51 1.39 -15.69
CA ARG A 208 -15.63 0.22 -15.81
C ARG A 208 -14.15 0.61 -15.90
N ASN A 209 -13.83 1.68 -16.64
CA ASN A 209 -12.45 2.12 -16.82
C ASN A 209 -11.87 2.74 -15.56
N ASP A 210 -12.70 3.44 -14.79
CA ASP A 210 -12.30 4.01 -13.50
C ASP A 210 -12.00 2.89 -12.50
N LEU A 211 -12.85 1.86 -12.45
CA LEU A 211 -12.61 0.68 -11.61
C LEU A 211 -11.30 -0.03 -12.00
N ILE A 212 -11.04 -0.22 -13.29
CA ILE A 212 -9.78 -0.84 -13.75
C ILE A 212 -8.57 0.03 -13.38
N THR A 213 -8.70 1.34 -13.52
CA THR A 213 -7.62 2.29 -13.15
C THR A 213 -7.35 2.26 -11.66
N LEU A 214 -8.41 2.22 -10.84
CA LEU A 214 -8.32 2.06 -9.38
C LEU A 214 -7.63 0.75 -8.99
N LEU A 215 -8.05 -0.37 -9.59
CA LEU A 215 -7.46 -1.68 -9.33
C LEU A 215 -5.98 -1.67 -9.70
N ARG A 216 -5.59 -1.11 -10.85
CA ARG A 216 -4.18 -0.98 -11.26
C ARG A 216 -3.36 -0.04 -10.36
N LYS A 217 -4.01 0.92 -9.69
CA LYS A 217 -3.35 1.85 -8.76
C LYS A 217 -2.97 1.15 -7.46
N TYR A 218 -3.87 0.33 -6.91
CA TYR A 218 -3.70 -0.26 -5.58
C TYR A 218 -3.28 -1.72 -5.58
N LEU A 219 -3.50 -2.45 -6.68
CA LEU A 219 -3.16 -3.86 -6.82
C LEU A 219 -1.93 -4.02 -7.69
N PRO A 220 -1.12 -5.05 -7.39
CA PRO A 220 0.03 -5.35 -8.21
C PRO A 220 -0.43 -5.88 -9.57
N LYS A 221 0.27 -5.48 -10.64
CA LYS A 221 0.09 -6.14 -11.93
C LYS A 221 0.49 -7.60 -11.78
N ALA A 222 -0.46 -8.51 -12.08
CA ALA A 222 -0.16 -9.91 -12.32
C ALA A 222 0.78 -10.04 -13.54
#